data_AF-A0A412HXI6-F1
#
_entry.id   AF-A0A412HXI6-F1
#
_cell.length_a   1.000
_cell.length_b   1.000
_cell.length_c   1.000
_cell.angle_alpha   90.00
_cell.angle_beta   90.00
_cell.angle_gamma   90.00
#
_symmetry.space_group_name_H-M   'P 1'
#
loop_
_entity.id
_entity.type
_entity.pdbx_description
1 polymer ?
#
loop_
_entity_poly.entity_id
_entity_poly.type
_entity_poly.pdbx_seq_one_letter_code
_entity_poly.pdbx_strand_id
1 'polypeptide(L)'
;MNKQWQSCIQRNPKCDGEYYVYIFNTQTGDELRTLFYKNNNWQGLTDDETVIAWKEKDVKKIVNEYKWLKDHIEEIQKLFKLNKVDINDFVIAETLEECICKYESWFHWKQVHLIDDIYVIKVLF
;
A
#
# COMPACT_ATOMS: atom_id res chain seq x y z
N MET A 1 -3.76 -13.72 13.04
CA MET A 1 -3.27 -12.73 14.01
C MET A 1 -3.27 -11.38 13.32
N ASN A 2 -3.83 -10.34 13.95
CA ASN A 2 -3.83 -9.00 13.40
C ASN A 2 -2.38 -8.45 13.50
N LYS A 3 -1.72 -8.20 12.37
CA LYS A 3 -0.33 -7.72 12.35
C LYS A 3 -0.33 -6.27 12.83
N GLN A 4 0.32 -6.01 13.96
CA GLN A 4 0.36 -4.69 14.58
C GLN A 4 1.68 -3.99 14.29
N TRP A 5 1.64 -2.67 14.15
CA TRP A 5 2.82 -1.82 14.12
C TRP A 5 3.71 -2.04 15.34
N GLN A 6 5.02 -2.08 15.11
CA GLN A 6 6.06 -2.29 16.10
C GLN A 6 7.03 -1.12 16.07
N SER A 7 7.39 -0.58 17.22
CA SER A 7 8.42 0.45 17.30
C SER A 7 9.82 -0.16 17.16
N CYS A 8 10.68 0.47 16.34
CA CYS A 8 12.09 0.09 16.23
C CYS A 8 12.85 0.25 17.56
N ILE A 9 12.39 1.11 18.47
CA ILE A 9 12.97 1.27 19.82
C ILE A 9 12.72 0.01 20.66
N GLN A 10 11.57 -0.62 20.49
CA GLN A 10 11.22 -1.83 21.23
C GLN A 10 11.88 -3.06 20.63
N ARG A 11 11.83 -3.20 19.30
CA ARG A 11 12.44 -4.31 18.56
C ARG A 11 12.49 -4.04 17.07
N ASN A 12 13.49 -4.61 16.41
CA ASN A 12 13.56 -4.72 14.96
C ASN A 12 12.88 -6.01 14.44
N PRO A 13 12.63 -6.13 13.13
CA PRO A 13 12.17 -7.39 12.54
C PRO A 13 13.14 -8.54 12.84
N LYS A 14 12.60 -9.76 12.99
CA LYS A 14 13.40 -10.96 13.27
C LYS A 14 13.90 -11.69 12.03
N CYS A 15 13.24 -11.45 10.90
CA CYS A 15 13.48 -12.16 9.66
C CYS A 15 13.81 -11.15 8.56
N ASP A 16 14.69 -11.53 7.64
CA ASP A 16 14.86 -10.79 6.40
C ASP A 16 13.54 -10.81 5.61
N GLY A 17 13.25 -9.72 4.92
CA GLY A 17 12.03 -9.60 4.13
C GLY A 17 11.56 -8.18 3.91
N GLU A 18 10.39 -8.07 3.30
CA GLU A 18 9.77 -6.80 2.96
C GLU A 18 8.71 -6.41 4.00
N TYR A 19 8.75 -5.17 4.46
CA TYR A 19 7.89 -4.66 5.53
C TYR A 19 7.29 -3.31 5.13
N TYR A 20 6.12 -3.00 5.68
CA TYR A 20 5.68 -1.61 5.75
C TYR A 20 6.49 -0.91 6.84
N VAL A 21 6.98 0.28 6.54
CA VAL A 21 7.78 1.09 7.46
C VAL A 21 7.24 2.50 7.54
N TYR A 22 7.24 3.04 8.75
CA TYR A 22 6.99 4.45 8.98
C TYR A 22 8.34 5.15 9.20
N ILE A 23 8.66 6.06 8.29
CA ILE A 23 9.94 6.75 8.20
C ILE A 23 9.73 8.17 8.67
N PHE A 24 10.58 8.59 9.60
CA PHE A 24 10.75 9.99 9.95
C PHE A 24 11.87 10.56 9.08
N ASN A 25 11.62 11.69 8.41
CA ASN A 25 12.63 12.44 7.66
C ASN A 25 12.63 13.89 8.14
N THR A 26 13.81 14.39 8.56
CA THR A 26 13.96 15.72 9.13
C THR A 26 13.74 16.88 8.16
N GLN A 27 13.79 16.61 6.85
CA GLN A 27 13.71 17.63 5.80
C GLN A 27 12.35 17.60 5.07
N THR A 28 11.85 16.41 4.77
CA THR A 28 10.64 16.24 3.93
C THR A 28 9.39 15.83 4.70
N GLY A 29 9.54 15.52 6.00
CA GLY A 29 8.45 15.01 6.83
C GLY A 29 8.27 13.50 6.74
N ASP A 30 7.27 12.99 7.44
CA ASP A 30 7.11 11.56 7.69
C ASP A 30 6.40 10.85 6.54
N GLU A 31 6.78 9.61 6.27
CA GLU A 31 6.27 8.84 5.15
C GLU A 31 6.05 7.37 5.51
N LEU A 32 5.04 6.76 4.89
CA LEU A 32 4.82 5.33 4.91
C LEU A 32 5.36 4.72 3.61
N ARG A 33 6.37 3.84 3.72
CA ARG A 33 6.97 3.14 2.58
C ARG A 33 7.02 1.64 2.77
N THR A 34 7.42 0.96 1.70
CA THR A 34 7.85 -0.43 1.76
C THR A 34 9.37 -0.50 1.68
N LEU A 35 10.03 -1.13 2.65
CA LEU A 35 11.48 -1.35 2.64
C LEU A 35 11.83 -2.82 2.92
N PHE A 36 13.00 -3.22 2.44
CA PHE A 36 13.57 -4.54 2.71
C PHE A 36 14.47 -4.49 3.94
N TYR A 37 14.27 -5.41 4.88
CA TYR A 37 15.14 -5.64 6.03
C TYR A 37 16.06 -6.83 5.72
N LYS A 38 17.36 -6.66 5.87
CA LYS A 38 18.35 -7.70 5.61
C LYS A 38 19.56 -7.57 6.53
N ASN A 39 20.05 -8.70 7.07
CA ASN A 39 21.26 -8.73 7.90
C ASN A 39 21.22 -7.68 9.02
N ASN A 40 20.09 -7.62 9.72
CA ASN A 40 19.80 -6.67 10.79
C ASN A 40 19.78 -5.17 10.40
N ASN A 41 19.64 -4.84 9.11
CA ASN A 41 19.62 -3.46 8.63
C ASN A 41 18.52 -3.19 7.60
N TRP A 42 17.94 -1.99 7.66
CA TRP A 42 17.02 -1.47 6.64
C TRP A 42 17.80 -1.06 5.38
N GLN A 43 17.29 -1.44 4.22
CA GLN A 43 17.90 -1.14 2.93
C GLN A 43 17.21 0.05 2.27
N GLY A 44 17.96 0.93 1.62
CA GLY A 44 17.42 2.02 0.80
C GLY A 44 17.00 3.30 1.56
N LEU A 45 17.49 3.48 2.78
CA LEU A 45 17.37 4.74 3.51
C LEU A 45 18.41 5.76 3.02
N THR A 46 18.05 7.04 3.06
CA THR A 46 19.02 8.13 2.97
C THR A 46 19.53 8.53 4.36
N ASP A 47 20.58 9.35 4.41
CA ASP A 47 21.23 9.75 5.68
C ASP A 47 20.28 10.55 6.61
N ASP A 48 19.26 11.21 6.05
CA ASP A 48 18.28 12.02 6.79
C ASP A 48 17.05 11.23 7.25
N GLU A 49 17.01 9.93 6.97
CA GLU A 49 15.85 9.06 7.22
C GLU A 49 16.07 8.10 8.38
N THR A 50 15.03 7.89 9.17
CA THR A 50 15.03 6.89 10.23
C THR A 50 13.71 6.14 10.24
N VAL A 51 13.77 4.81 10.18
CA VAL A 51 12.59 3.96 10.41
C VAL A 51 12.26 3.96 11.89
N ILE A 52 11.09 4.49 12.24
CA ILE A 52 10.64 4.59 13.64
C ILE A 52 9.65 3.48 14.02
N ALA A 53 8.93 2.94 13.03
CA ALA A 53 8.06 1.79 13.21
C ALA A 53 7.99 0.90 11.96
N TRP A 54 7.66 -0.37 12.16
CA TRP A 54 7.51 -1.36 11.10
C TRP A 54 6.30 -2.26 11.33
N LYS A 55 5.75 -2.80 10.25
CA LYS A 55 4.66 -3.78 10.25
C LYS A 55 4.93 -4.82 9.18
N GLU A 56 4.72 -6.09 9.51
CA GLU A 56 4.78 -7.17 8.53
C GLU A 56 3.72 -6.98 7.44
N LYS A 57 4.08 -7.25 6.19
CA LYS A 57 3.12 -7.24 5.08
C LYS A 57 2.10 -8.36 5.23
N ASP A 58 0.87 -8.07 4.82
CA ASP A 58 -0.18 -9.07 4.73
C ASP A 58 0.05 -9.95 3.49
N VAL A 59 -0.41 -11.20 3.59
CA VAL A 59 -0.39 -12.12 2.45
C VAL A 59 -1.54 -11.73 1.53
N LYS A 60 -1.24 -11.44 0.26
CA LYS A 60 -2.27 -11.18 -0.75
C LYS A 60 -3.22 -12.37 -0.85
N LYS A 61 -4.52 -12.10 -0.74
CA LYS A 61 -5.60 -13.08 -0.85
C LYS A 61 -6.13 -13.13 -2.29
N ILE A 62 -6.11 -12.00 -3.00
CA ILE A 62 -6.59 -11.91 -4.37
C ILE A 62 -5.45 -12.31 -5.32
N VAL A 63 -5.54 -13.52 -5.86
CA VAL A 63 -4.53 -14.06 -6.78
C VAL A 63 -4.72 -13.53 -8.21
N ASN A 64 -5.95 -13.25 -8.61
CA ASN A 64 -6.28 -12.76 -9.96
C ASN A 64 -7.03 -11.44 -9.89
N GLU A 65 -6.27 -10.35 -9.82
CA GLU A 65 -6.79 -8.98 -9.72
C GLU A 65 -7.67 -8.62 -10.92
N TYR A 66 -7.27 -9.02 -12.13
CA TYR A 66 -8.02 -8.73 -13.35
C TYR A 66 -9.39 -9.39 -13.37
N LYS A 67 -9.48 -10.66 -12.93
CA LYS A 67 -10.78 -11.34 -12.78
C LYS A 67 -11.62 -10.64 -11.71
N TRP A 68 -11.03 -10.32 -10.56
CA TRP A 68 -11.74 -9.63 -9.48
C TRP A 68 -12.32 -8.29 -9.96
N LEU A 69 -11.53 -7.46 -10.66
CA LEU A 69 -12.00 -6.19 -11.23
C LEU A 69 -13.15 -6.39 -12.24
N LYS A 70 -13.09 -7.44 -13.07
CA LYS A 70 -14.18 -7.79 -14.00
C LYS A 70 -15.46 -8.16 -13.27
N ASP A 71 -15.36 -8.93 -12.20
CA ASP A 71 -16.51 -9.37 -11.41
C ASP A 71 -17.21 -8.18 -10.71
N HIS A 72 -16.52 -7.03 -10.54
CA HIS A 72 -17.04 -5.81 -9.89
C HIS A 72 -17.24 -4.62 -10.86
N ILE A 73 -17.32 -4.87 -12.17
CA ILE A 73 -17.32 -3.80 -13.20
C ILE A 73 -18.46 -2.80 -13.04
N GLU A 74 -19.66 -3.25 -12.64
CA GLU A 74 -20.84 -2.39 -12.47
C GLU A 74 -20.68 -1.43 -11.29
N GLU A 75 -20.09 -1.91 -10.19
CA GLU A 75 -19.82 -1.09 -9.00
C GLU A 75 -18.73 -0.07 -9.27
N ILE A 76 -17.67 -0.49 -9.96
CA ILE A 76 -16.60 0.40 -10.43
C ILE A 76 -17.21 1.50 -11.31
N GLN A 77 -18.04 1.13 -12.29
CA GLN A 77 -18.67 2.09 -13.19
C GLN A 77 -19.48 3.14 -12.42
N LYS A 78 -20.27 2.69 -11.43
CA LYS A 78 -21.13 3.54 -10.62
C LYS A 78 -20.33 4.48 -9.71
N LEU A 79 -19.34 3.96 -8.98
CA LEU A 79 -18.56 4.74 -8.00
C LEU A 79 -17.70 5.80 -8.69
N PHE A 80 -17.05 5.43 -9.79
CA PHE A 80 -16.21 6.34 -10.57
C PHE A 80 -17.00 7.19 -11.58
N LYS A 81 -18.33 7.03 -11.66
CA LYS A 81 -19.25 7.79 -12.54
C LYS A 81 -18.82 7.74 -14.02
N LEU A 82 -18.53 6.56 -14.52
CA LEU A 82 -18.01 6.34 -15.87
C LEU A 82 -19.11 5.89 -16.83
N ASN A 83 -19.02 6.32 -18.09
CA ASN A 83 -19.90 5.82 -19.15
C ASN A 83 -19.54 4.39 -19.58
N LYS A 84 -18.26 4.05 -19.50
CA LYS A 84 -17.69 2.74 -19.80
C LYS A 84 -16.47 2.53 -18.93
N VAL A 85 -16.26 1.29 -18.48
CA VAL A 85 -15.08 0.88 -17.73
C VAL A 85 -14.10 0.19 -18.67
N ASP A 86 -12.86 0.66 -18.70
CA ASP A 86 -11.71 -0.12 -19.18
C ASP A 86 -10.98 -0.66 -17.95
N ILE A 87 -10.92 -1.98 -17.80
CA ILE A 87 -10.32 -2.62 -16.62
C ILE A 87 -8.82 -2.34 -16.53
N ASN A 88 -8.15 -2.01 -17.64
CA ASN A 88 -6.73 -1.69 -17.64
C ASN A 88 -6.41 -0.36 -16.95
N ASP A 89 -7.41 0.50 -16.76
CA ASP A 89 -7.28 1.77 -16.02
C ASP A 89 -7.35 1.56 -14.50
N PHE A 90 -7.49 0.32 -14.01
CA PHE A 90 -7.72 0.03 -12.61
C PHE A 90 -6.71 -0.96 -12.04
N VAL A 91 -6.36 -0.73 -10.79
CA VAL A 91 -5.56 -1.62 -9.95
C VAL A 91 -6.21 -1.75 -8.59
N ILE A 92 -5.79 -2.74 -7.80
CA ILE A 92 -6.30 -2.95 -6.44
C ILE A 92 -5.19 -2.96 -5.40
N ALA A 93 -5.55 -2.60 -4.17
CA ALA A 93 -4.75 -2.80 -2.98
C ALA A 93 -5.64 -3.45 -1.91
N GLU A 94 -5.18 -4.53 -1.29
CA GLU A 94 -5.98 -5.29 -0.33
C GLU A 94 -5.98 -4.68 1.08
N THR A 95 -5.07 -3.74 1.35
CA THR A 95 -4.95 -3.04 2.63
C THR A 95 -4.69 -1.56 2.44
N LEU A 96 -4.98 -0.77 3.47
CA LEU A 96 -4.69 0.67 3.46
C LEU A 96 -3.19 0.92 3.32
N GLU A 97 -2.35 0.14 4.01
CA GLU A 97 -0.90 0.28 3.92
C GLU A 97 -0.38 -0.02 2.52
N GLU A 98 -0.90 -1.06 1.84
CA GLU A 98 -0.57 -1.28 0.43
C GLU A 98 -1.01 -0.10 -0.44
N CYS A 99 -2.22 0.41 -0.20
CA CYS A 99 -2.77 1.51 -0.98
C CYS A 99 -1.93 2.80 -0.82
N ILE A 100 -1.56 3.17 0.40
CA ILE A 100 -0.74 4.36 0.64
C ILE A 100 0.64 4.17 0.02
N CYS A 101 1.34 3.08 0.34
CA CYS A 101 2.72 2.86 -0.13
C CYS A 101 2.88 2.84 -1.66
N LYS A 102 1.84 2.45 -2.42
CA LYS A 102 1.92 2.33 -3.87
C LYS A 102 1.18 3.44 -4.62
N TYR A 103 0.15 4.02 -4.00
CA TYR A 103 -0.86 4.83 -4.67
C TYR A 103 -1.25 6.09 -3.87
N GLU A 104 -0.44 6.54 -2.91
CA GLU A 104 -0.73 7.73 -2.08
C GLU A 104 -1.17 8.96 -2.88
N SER A 105 -0.51 9.23 -4.01
CA SER A 105 -0.82 10.37 -4.87
C SER A 105 -2.27 10.35 -5.37
N TRP A 106 -2.87 9.17 -5.55
CA TRP A 106 -4.22 9.01 -6.07
C TRP A 106 -5.34 9.35 -5.08
N PHE A 107 -5.03 9.46 -3.78
CA PHE A 107 -5.98 9.99 -2.81
C PHE A 107 -6.33 11.46 -3.08
N HIS A 108 -5.35 12.27 -3.50
CA HIS A 108 -5.57 13.69 -3.83
C HIS A 108 -6.54 13.87 -5.01
N TRP A 109 -6.52 12.93 -5.96
CA TRP A 109 -7.33 12.97 -7.18
C TRP A 109 -8.71 12.32 -7.03
N LYS A 110 -9.08 11.89 -5.82
CA LYS A 110 -10.31 11.13 -5.53
C LYS A 110 -10.46 9.92 -6.45
N GLN A 111 -9.34 9.25 -6.75
CA GLN A 111 -9.29 8.07 -7.64
C GLN A 111 -9.26 6.76 -6.86
N VAL A 112 -9.51 6.79 -5.55
CA VAL A 112 -9.48 5.62 -4.66
C VAL A 112 -10.87 5.44 -4.06
N HIS A 113 -11.45 4.25 -4.26
CA HIS A 113 -12.72 3.85 -3.68
C HIS A 113 -12.60 2.47 -3.03
N LEU A 114 -13.44 2.19 -2.03
CA LEU A 114 -13.49 0.89 -1.36
C LEU A 114 -14.66 0.06 -1.92
N ILE A 115 -14.38 -1.18 -2.32
CA ILE A 115 -15.35 -2.16 -2.80
C ILE A 115 -15.00 -3.50 -2.13
N ASP A 116 -15.94 -4.09 -1.37
CA ASP A 116 -15.74 -5.34 -0.63
C ASP A 116 -14.43 -5.37 0.20
N ASP A 117 -14.18 -4.30 0.95
CA ASP A 117 -12.97 -4.08 1.75
C ASP A 117 -11.65 -4.03 0.95
N ILE A 118 -11.73 -3.90 -0.38
CA ILE A 118 -10.58 -3.74 -1.28
C ILE A 118 -10.53 -2.31 -1.81
N TYR A 119 -9.35 -1.72 -1.76
CA TYR A 119 -9.11 -0.41 -2.37
C TYR A 119 -8.99 -0.59 -3.87
N VAL A 120 -9.89 0.02 -4.63
CA VAL A 120 -9.86 0.08 -6.09
C VAL A 120 -9.37 1.46 -6.49
N ILE A 121 -8.30 1.48 -7.28
CA ILE A 121 -7.60 2.70 -7.68
C ILE A 121 -7.68 2.84 -9.19
N LYS A 122 -8.14 4.00 -9.66
CA LYS A 122 -8.08 4.35 -11.08
C LYS A 122 -6.74 5.01 -11.39
N VAL A 123 -5.91 4.30 -12.14
CA VAL A 123 -4.59 4.72 -12.59
C VAL A 123 -4.71 5.15 -14.05
N LEU A 124 -4.76 6.45 -14.30
CA LEU A 124 -4.68 6.97 -15.67
C LEU A 124 -3.22 6.80 -16.13
N PHE A 125 -2.98 5.92 -17.10
CA PHE A 125 -1.70 5.80 -17.79
C PHE A 125 -1.60 6.82 -18.94
#